data_AF-A0A800JDD0-F1
#
_entry.id   AF-A0A800JDD0-F1
#
_cell.length_a   1.000
_cell.length_b   1.000
_cell.length_c   1.000
_cell.angle_alpha   90.00
_cell.angle_beta   90.00
_cell.angle_gamma   90.00
#
_symmetry.space_group_name_H-M   'P 1'
#
loop_
_entity.id
_entity.type
_entity.pdbx_description
1 polymer ?
#
loop_
_entity_poly.entity_id
_entity_poly.type
_entity_poly.pdbx_seq_one_letter_code
_entity_poly.pdbx_strand_id
1 'polypeptide(L)'
;MPLTSVQEIKTGRAIQHGAMEFSTAPVDLDTVRRYRLQRLRTKMEELDVSGLLLFNQINTRYAVDATNMQVWCSHYESRCVFVALDGPVVLFDYANHPYLSEGIPTIDEYRVLPAFSFFGAGGRCHDFVKEFAAQIEDLMKIHGGGNRRL
;
A
#
# COMPACT_ATOMS: atom_id res chain seq x y z
N MET A 1 -14.43 0.53 17.31
CA MET A 1 -13.04 0.61 17.83
C MET A 1 -13.01 0.07 19.26
N PRO A 2 -12.10 -0.86 19.59
CA PRO A 2 -11.93 -1.35 20.96
C PRO A 2 -11.28 -0.28 21.86
N LEU A 3 -11.58 -0.27 23.16
CA LEU A 3 -11.12 0.74 24.14
C LEU A 3 -9.59 0.94 24.17
N THR A 4 -8.82 -0.11 23.87
CA THR A 4 -7.36 -0.10 23.82
C THR A 4 -6.79 0.70 22.65
N SER A 5 -7.44 0.67 21.48
CA SER A 5 -7.02 1.46 20.30
C SER A 5 -7.09 2.97 20.58
N VAL A 6 -8.07 3.41 21.36
CA VAL A 6 -8.21 4.80 21.81
C VAL A 6 -7.14 5.19 22.83
N GLN A 7 -6.67 4.24 23.65
CA GLN A 7 -5.59 4.48 24.62
C GLN A 7 -4.22 4.57 23.94
N GLU A 8 -3.93 3.71 22.97
CA GLU A 8 -2.69 3.74 22.18
C GLU A 8 -2.52 5.10 21.46
N ILE A 9 -3.58 5.58 20.80
CA ILE A 9 -3.62 6.90 20.15
C ILE A 9 -3.31 8.03 21.15
N LYS A 10 -3.86 7.96 22.37
CA LYS A 10 -3.60 8.95 23.44
C LYS A 10 -2.15 8.91 23.96
N THR A 11 -1.44 7.81 23.80
CA THR A 11 -0.05 7.66 24.26
C THR A 11 0.99 8.01 23.20
N GLY A 12 0.57 8.36 21.97
CA GLY A 12 1.48 8.65 20.86
C GLY A 12 2.24 7.43 20.34
N ARG A 13 1.73 6.21 20.61
CA ARG A 13 2.31 4.96 20.10
C ARG A 13 1.85 4.68 18.67
N ALA A 14 2.79 4.20 17.85
CA ALA A 14 2.51 3.82 16.48
C ALA A 14 1.52 2.64 16.43
N ILE A 15 0.43 2.80 15.67
CA ILE A 15 -0.62 1.80 15.53
C ILE A 15 -0.07 0.58 14.77
N GLN A 16 -0.27 -0.62 15.34
CA GLN A 16 -0.05 -1.87 14.64
C GLN A 16 -1.36 -2.37 14.03
N HIS A 17 -1.30 -2.86 12.79
CA HIS A 17 -2.48 -3.36 12.08
C HIS A 17 -2.48 -4.89 12.00
N GLY A 18 -3.68 -5.48 11.93
CA GLY A 18 -3.88 -6.92 11.76
C GLY A 18 -3.51 -7.73 13.00
N ALA A 19 -2.78 -8.83 12.82
CA ALA A 19 -2.48 -9.78 13.92
C ALA A 19 -1.67 -9.17 15.09
N MET A 20 -1.15 -7.94 14.92
CA MET A 20 -0.30 -7.27 15.90
C MET A 20 -0.99 -6.11 16.63
N GLU A 21 -2.28 -5.83 16.36
CA GLU A 21 -3.04 -4.66 16.88
C GLU A 21 -3.08 -4.55 18.41
N PHE A 22 -2.86 -5.65 19.13
CA PHE A 22 -2.87 -5.70 20.60
C PHE A 22 -1.51 -6.06 21.20
N SER A 23 -0.44 -5.91 20.42
CA SER A 23 0.93 -6.18 20.87
C SER A 23 1.72 -4.90 21.07
N THR A 24 2.68 -4.94 21.98
CA THR A 24 3.64 -3.84 22.14
C THR A 24 4.63 -3.88 20.99
N ALA A 25 4.72 -2.80 20.21
CA ALA A 25 5.74 -2.67 19.18
C ALA A 25 7.15 -2.76 19.82
N PRO A 26 8.08 -3.56 19.26
CA PRO A 26 9.41 -3.73 19.84
C PRO A 26 10.32 -2.50 19.64
N VAL A 27 9.96 -1.62 18.71
CA VAL A 27 10.68 -0.40 18.32
C VAL A 27 9.69 0.67 17.88
N ASP A 28 10.17 1.88 17.64
CA ASP A 28 9.41 2.91 16.93
C ASP A 28 9.16 2.48 15.48
N LEU A 29 7.94 2.04 15.20
CA LEU A 29 7.55 1.54 13.88
C LEU A 29 7.53 2.63 12.82
N ASP A 30 7.24 3.88 13.18
CA ASP A 30 7.18 4.96 12.19
C ASP A 30 8.56 5.30 11.65
N THR A 31 9.58 5.21 12.51
CA THR A 31 10.99 5.27 12.07
C THR A 31 11.32 4.12 11.11
N VAL A 32 10.90 2.89 11.41
CA VAL A 32 11.13 1.74 10.51
C VAL A 32 10.38 1.87 9.18
N ARG A 33 9.13 2.31 9.20
CA ARG A 33 8.29 2.54 8.02
C ARG A 33 8.92 3.55 7.07
N ARG A 34 9.30 4.73 7.59
CA ARG A 34 9.99 5.77 6.82
C ARG A 34 11.32 5.29 6.26
N TYR A 35 12.11 4.55 7.05
CA TYR A 35 13.37 3.96 6.58
C TYR A 35 13.16 3.02 5.39
N ARG A 36 12.18 2.11 5.45
CA ARG A 36 11.90 1.15 4.37
C ARG A 36 11.44 1.85 3.09
N LEU A 37 10.52 2.81 3.20
CA LEU A 37 10.07 3.60 2.06
C LEU A 37 11.22 4.37 1.41
N GLN A 38 12.05 5.05 2.22
CA GLN A 38 13.20 5.79 1.71
C GLN A 38 14.18 4.87 0.98
N ARG A 39 14.42 3.67 1.50
CA ARG A 39 15.30 2.68 0.85
C ARG A 39 14.76 2.23 -0.50
N LEU A 40 13.44 2.04 -0.63
CA LEU A 40 12.81 1.75 -1.94
C LEU A 40 13.06 2.90 -2.92
N ARG A 41 12.81 4.14 -2.51
CA ARG A 41 13.04 5.33 -3.36
C ARG A 41 14.49 5.49 -3.78
N THR A 42 15.44 5.28 -2.87
CA THR A 42 16.87 5.28 -3.22
C THR A 42 17.18 4.26 -4.31
N LYS A 43 16.61 3.04 -4.24
CA LYS A 43 16.80 2.04 -5.30
C LYS A 43 16.08 2.38 -6.60
N MET A 44 14.91 3.00 -6.52
CA MET A 44 14.21 3.51 -7.69
C MET A 44 15.04 4.58 -8.41
N GLU A 45 15.63 5.52 -7.67
CA GLU A 45 16.53 6.55 -8.21
C GLU A 45 17.76 5.95 -8.89
N GLU A 46 18.46 5.03 -8.19
CA GLU A 46 19.63 4.32 -8.74
C GLU A 46 19.33 3.55 -10.04
N LEU A 47 18.09 3.06 -10.18
CA LEU A 47 17.65 2.27 -11.34
C LEU A 47 16.92 3.10 -12.41
N ASP A 48 16.78 4.41 -12.19
CA ASP A 48 16.02 5.34 -13.04
C ASP A 48 14.57 4.86 -13.28
N VAL A 49 13.87 4.54 -12.18
CA VAL A 49 12.48 4.10 -12.14
C VAL A 49 11.64 5.18 -11.44
N SER A 50 10.58 5.66 -12.09
CA SER A 50 9.78 6.77 -11.57
C SER A 50 8.56 6.34 -10.77
N GLY A 51 8.09 5.11 -10.96
CA GLY A 51 7.04 4.50 -10.16
C GLY A 51 7.37 3.05 -9.83
N LEU A 52 6.83 2.53 -8.75
CA LEU A 52 6.99 1.14 -8.36
C LEU A 52 5.62 0.56 -8.00
N LEU A 53 5.22 -0.51 -8.67
CA LEU A 53 3.94 -1.19 -8.42
C LEU A 53 4.14 -2.58 -7.82
N LEU A 54 3.67 -2.76 -6.58
CA LEU A 54 3.93 -3.95 -5.77
C LEU A 54 2.64 -4.74 -5.50
N PHE A 55 2.53 -5.95 -6.04
CA PHE A 55 1.42 -6.88 -5.76
C PHE A 55 1.75 -7.92 -4.69
N ASN A 56 3.01 -8.36 -4.60
CA ASN A 56 3.40 -9.36 -3.62
C ASN A 56 3.15 -8.85 -2.19
N GLN A 57 2.41 -9.61 -1.39
CA GLN A 57 1.97 -9.25 -0.04
C GLN A 57 3.11 -8.97 0.95
N ILE A 58 4.30 -9.55 0.71
CA ILE A 58 5.50 -9.26 1.52
C ILE A 58 6.12 -7.94 1.08
N ASN A 59 6.13 -7.63 -0.21
CA ASN A 59 6.62 -6.36 -0.73
C ASN A 59 5.70 -5.20 -0.31
N THR A 60 4.38 -5.37 -0.39
CA THR A 60 3.42 -4.35 0.11
C THR A 60 3.61 -4.13 1.61
N ARG A 61 3.75 -5.21 2.39
CA ARG A 61 4.06 -5.10 3.83
C ARG A 61 5.39 -4.40 4.10
N TYR A 62 6.41 -4.65 3.28
CA TYR A 62 7.69 -3.97 3.41
C TYR A 62 7.56 -2.46 3.13
N ALA A 63 6.85 -2.09 2.07
CA ALA A 63 6.70 -0.71 1.63
C ALA A 63 5.90 0.14 2.64
N VAL A 64 4.80 -0.40 3.18
CA VAL A 64 3.83 0.42 3.95
C VAL A 64 3.44 -0.15 5.31
N ASP A 65 3.90 -1.34 5.69
CA ASP A 65 3.58 -1.99 6.98
C ASP A 65 2.08 -2.25 7.25
N ALA A 66 1.19 -2.00 6.29
CA ALA A 66 -0.22 -2.34 6.36
C ALA A 66 -0.45 -3.84 6.10
N THR A 67 -1.46 -4.44 6.73
CA THR A 67 -1.88 -5.83 6.48
C THR A 67 -3.37 -5.93 6.20
N ASN A 68 -3.74 -6.84 5.30
CA ASN A 68 -5.14 -7.23 5.03
C ASN A 68 -5.11 -8.57 4.31
N MET A 69 -5.71 -9.59 4.93
CA MET A 69 -5.82 -10.95 4.40
C MET A 69 -4.50 -11.46 3.77
N GLN A 70 -3.36 -11.35 4.47
CA GLN A 70 -2.03 -11.61 3.88
C GLN A 70 -1.92 -12.98 3.17
N VAL A 71 -2.58 -14.02 3.71
CA VAL A 71 -2.60 -15.34 3.08
C VAL A 71 -3.47 -15.35 1.83
N TRP A 72 -4.60 -14.64 1.80
CA TRP A 72 -5.43 -14.48 0.59
C TRP A 72 -4.66 -13.74 -0.50
N CYS A 73 -4.01 -12.63 -0.14
CA CYS A 73 -3.22 -11.80 -1.05
C CYS A 73 -1.97 -12.51 -1.60
N SER A 74 -1.61 -13.70 -1.10
CA SER A 74 -0.49 -14.48 -1.67
C SER A 74 -0.84 -15.16 -3.00
N HIS A 75 -2.13 -15.29 -3.31
CA HIS A 75 -2.63 -16.03 -4.46
C HIS A 75 -3.84 -15.37 -5.14
N TYR A 76 -4.23 -14.18 -4.66
CA TYR A 76 -5.21 -13.32 -5.30
C TYR A 76 -4.74 -11.87 -5.29
N GLU A 77 -4.76 -11.22 -6.45
CA GLU A 77 -4.41 -9.80 -6.62
C GLU A 77 -5.55 -8.92 -6.09
N SER A 78 -5.69 -8.86 -4.76
CA SER A 78 -6.71 -8.07 -4.07
C SER A 78 -6.14 -6.83 -3.40
N ARG A 79 -4.83 -6.61 -3.51
CA ARG A 79 -4.12 -5.47 -2.94
C ARG A 79 -2.85 -5.17 -3.74
N CYS A 80 -2.53 -3.90 -3.95
CA CYS A 80 -1.21 -3.47 -4.39
C CYS A 80 -0.82 -2.12 -3.81
N VAL A 81 0.47 -1.80 -3.87
CA VAL A 81 0.98 -0.47 -3.48
C VAL A 81 1.66 0.14 -4.69
N PHE A 82 1.29 1.38 -5.00
CA PHE A 82 2.04 2.24 -5.91
C PHE A 82 2.92 3.19 -5.08
N VAL A 83 4.20 3.28 -5.41
CA VAL A 83 5.14 4.25 -4.84
C VAL A 83 5.65 5.13 -5.97
N ALA A 84 5.39 6.43 -5.92
CA ALA A 84 6.10 7.39 -6.77
C ALA A 84 7.53 7.62 -6.23
N LEU A 85 8.49 7.80 -7.13
CA LEU A 85 9.86 8.18 -6.79
C LEU A 85 9.85 9.51 -6.01
N ASP A 86 9.18 10.51 -6.56
CA ASP A 86 8.92 11.80 -5.94
C ASP A 86 7.41 12.10 -5.99
N GLY A 87 6.71 11.82 -4.90
CA GLY A 87 5.25 11.93 -4.85
C GLY A 87 4.58 11.00 -3.84
N PRO A 88 3.32 10.60 -4.08
CA PRO A 88 2.54 9.84 -3.12
C PRO A 88 2.91 8.35 -3.10
N VAL A 89 2.58 7.73 -1.98
CA VAL A 89 2.37 6.30 -1.84
C VAL A 89 0.88 6.02 -1.79
N VAL A 90 0.38 5.24 -2.75
CA VAL A 90 -1.03 4.90 -2.88
C VAL A 90 -1.23 3.42 -2.57
N LEU A 91 -1.99 3.12 -1.53
CA LEU A 91 -2.44 1.77 -1.21
C LEU A 91 -3.75 1.50 -1.96
N PHE A 92 -3.73 0.55 -2.89
CA PHE A 92 -4.93 -0.01 -3.49
C PHE A 92 -5.28 -1.29 -2.75
N ASP A 93 -6.48 -1.37 -2.20
CA ASP A 93 -6.86 -2.47 -1.31
C ASP A 93 -8.24 -3.02 -1.62
N TYR A 94 -8.55 -4.16 -1.02
CA TYR A 94 -9.83 -4.81 -1.16
C TYR A 94 -10.93 -3.99 -0.47
N ALA A 95 -11.91 -3.55 -1.25
CA ALA A 95 -13.05 -2.75 -0.81
C ALA A 95 -12.64 -1.45 -0.07
N ASN A 96 -13.62 -0.71 0.44
CA ASN A 96 -13.36 0.57 1.11
C ASN A 96 -13.17 0.38 2.62
N HIS A 97 -11.98 -0.07 3.02
CA HIS A 97 -11.62 -0.33 4.42
C HIS A 97 -10.39 0.48 4.88
N PRO A 98 -10.41 1.82 4.80
CA PRO A 98 -9.23 2.66 5.08
C PRO A 98 -8.71 2.55 6.53
N TYR A 99 -9.57 2.13 7.47
CA TYR A 99 -9.19 1.87 8.86
C TYR A 99 -8.10 0.79 9.02
N LEU A 100 -7.89 -0.07 8.02
CA LEU A 100 -6.82 -1.10 8.02
C LEU A 100 -5.41 -0.52 7.78
N SER A 101 -5.31 0.77 7.50
CA SER A 101 -4.06 1.48 7.27
C SER A 101 -3.99 2.84 7.97
N GLU A 102 -5.00 3.17 8.78
CA GLU A 102 -5.09 4.46 9.46
C GLU A 102 -3.89 4.67 10.41
N GLY A 103 -3.37 5.89 10.46
CA GLY A 103 -2.22 6.25 11.28
C GLY A 103 -0.87 5.76 10.77
N ILE A 104 -0.79 5.13 9.60
CA ILE A 104 0.49 4.82 8.94
C ILE A 104 0.99 6.08 8.22
N PRO A 105 2.13 6.67 8.63
CA PRO A 105 2.56 7.98 8.13
C PRO A 105 3.13 7.97 6.71
N THR A 106 3.28 6.79 6.11
CA THR A 106 3.89 6.59 4.79
C THR A 106 2.88 6.23 3.70
N ILE A 107 1.57 6.31 4.00
CA ILE A 107 0.50 6.10 3.02
C ILE A 107 -0.20 7.45 2.85
N ASP A 108 -0.15 8.00 1.65
CA ASP A 108 -0.75 9.29 1.33
C ASP A 108 -2.20 9.12 0.84
N GLU A 109 -2.49 8.02 0.14
CA GLU A 109 -3.80 7.74 -0.42
C GLU A 109 -4.22 6.28 -0.25
N TYR A 110 -5.52 6.07 -0.01
CA TYR A 110 -6.16 4.77 -0.03
C TYR A 110 -7.19 4.74 -1.17
N ARG A 111 -7.09 3.72 -2.04
CA ARG A 111 -8.02 3.51 -3.16
C ARG A 111 -8.54 2.08 -3.15
N VAL A 112 -9.73 1.87 -3.68
CA VAL A 112 -10.27 0.52 -3.88
C VAL A 112 -9.61 -0.08 -5.13
N LEU A 113 -9.02 -1.26 -5.01
CA LEU A 113 -8.52 -2.01 -6.16
C LEU A 113 -9.71 -2.63 -6.92
N PRO A 114 -9.91 -2.33 -8.23
CA PRO A 114 -10.89 -3.03 -9.04
C PRO A 114 -10.58 -4.53 -9.04
N ALA A 115 -11.57 -5.37 -8.73
CA ALA A 115 -11.38 -6.82 -8.79
C ALA A 115 -11.24 -7.24 -10.25
N PHE A 116 -10.03 -7.63 -10.68
CA PHE A 116 -9.77 -8.09 -12.05
C PHE A 116 -9.24 -9.51 -12.15
N SER A 117 -9.23 -10.27 -11.04
CA SER A 117 -9.00 -11.72 -11.10
C SER A 117 -10.23 -12.43 -11.68
N PHE A 118 -10.05 -13.63 -12.24
CA PHE A 118 -11.17 -14.41 -12.77
C PHE A 118 -12.21 -14.73 -11.67
N PHE A 119 -11.74 -14.97 -10.44
CA PHE A 119 -12.61 -15.21 -9.28
C PHE A 119 -13.54 -14.02 -8.99
N GLY A 120 -13.02 -12.78 -9.01
CA GLY A 120 -13.81 -11.59 -8.70
C GLY A 120 -14.61 -11.02 -9.87
N ALA A 121 -14.10 -11.15 -11.10
CA ALA A 121 -14.62 -10.45 -12.27
C ALA A 121 -15.26 -11.36 -13.32
N GLY A 122 -15.02 -12.68 -13.26
CA GLY A 122 -15.38 -13.61 -14.34
C GLY A 122 -14.89 -13.11 -15.69
N GLY A 123 -15.79 -13.06 -16.67
CA GLY A 123 -15.49 -12.58 -18.03
C GLY A 123 -15.21 -11.09 -18.17
N ARG A 124 -15.39 -10.29 -17.12
CA ARG A 124 -15.17 -8.82 -17.14
C ARG A 124 -13.80 -8.40 -16.64
N CYS A 125 -12.89 -9.34 -16.38
CA CYS A 125 -11.53 -9.05 -15.88
C CYS A 125 -10.80 -7.99 -16.71
N HIS A 126 -10.95 -8.03 -18.03
CA HIS A 126 -10.31 -7.11 -18.96
C HIS A 126 -10.85 -5.67 -18.86
N ASP A 127 -12.12 -5.48 -18.51
CA ASP A 127 -12.68 -4.13 -18.34
C ASP A 127 -12.13 -3.50 -17.05
N PHE A 128 -12.10 -4.26 -15.96
CA PHE A 128 -11.62 -3.76 -14.67
C PHE A 128 -10.10 -3.57 -14.62
N VAL A 129 -9.32 -4.41 -15.31
CA VAL A 129 -7.87 -4.16 -15.41
C VAL A 129 -7.55 -2.90 -16.21
N LYS A 130 -8.37 -2.54 -17.21
CA LYS A 130 -8.24 -1.26 -17.92
C LYS A 130 -8.54 -0.07 -17.04
N GLU A 131 -9.59 -0.15 -16.23
CA GLU A 131 -9.90 0.89 -15.23
C GLU A 131 -8.74 1.07 -14.24
N PHE A 132 -8.20 -0.04 -13.72
CA PHE A 132 -7.03 0.00 -12.85
C PHE A 132 -5.79 0.58 -13.56
N ALA A 133 -5.50 0.14 -14.79
CA ALA A 133 -4.36 0.63 -15.55
C ALA A 133 -4.45 2.13 -15.84
N ALA A 134 -5.65 2.66 -16.09
CA ALA A 134 -5.86 4.10 -16.26
C ALA A 134 -5.50 4.88 -14.99
N GLN A 135 -5.84 4.37 -13.80
CA GLN A 135 -5.45 5.01 -12.54
C GLN A 135 -3.94 5.02 -12.34
N ILE A 136 -3.23 3.94 -12.69
CA ILE A 136 -1.76 3.90 -12.64
C ILE A 136 -1.15 4.82 -13.69
N GLU A 137 -1.71 4.89 -14.89
CA GLU A 137 -1.26 5.80 -15.93
C GLU A 137 -1.36 7.27 -15.49
N ASP A 138 -2.47 7.64 -14.84
CA ASP A 138 -2.67 8.99 -14.32
C ASP A 138 -1.66 9.32 -13.21
N LEU A 139 -1.40 8.38 -12.29
CA LEU A 139 -0.36 8.55 -11.28
C LEU A 139 1.03 8.73 -11.91
N MET A 140 1.38 7.93 -12.92
CA MET A 140 2.65 8.06 -13.64
C MET A 140 2.74 9.37 -14.45
N LYS A 141 1.64 9.86 -15.02
CA LYS A 141 1.62 11.15 -15.73
C LYS A 141 1.85 12.32 -14.78
N ILE A 142 1.24 12.28 -13.60
CA ILE A 142 1.31 13.37 -12.63
C ILE A 142 2.66 13.35 -11.88
N HIS A 143 3.12 12.17 -11.44
CA HIS A 143 4.26 12.05 -10.53
C HIS A 143 5.52 11.47 -11.17
N GLY A 144 5.45 10.99 -12.42
CA GLY A 144 6.60 10.37 -13.08
C GLY A 144 7.62 11.35 -13.67
N GLY A 145 7.33 12.66 -13.67
CA GLY A 145 8.24 13.68 -14.20
C GLY A 145 8.61 13.50 -15.69
N GLY A 146 7.75 12.83 -16.45
CA GLY A 146 8.01 12.44 -17.86
C GLY A 146 8.71 11.09 -18.03
N ASN A 147 9.34 10.54 -16.98
CA ASN A 147 9.83 9.17 -16.98
C ASN A 147 8.64 8.20 -16.81
N ARG A 148 8.55 7.21 -17.71
CA ARG A 148 7.47 6.22 -17.77
C ARG A 148 7.89 4.82 -17.28
N ARG A 149 9.06 4.68 -16.66
CA ARG A 149 9.56 3.40 -16.15
C ARG A 149 8.88 3.09 -14.82
N LEU A 150 8.07 2.03 -14.84
CA LEU A 150 7.32 1.44 -13.73
C LEU A 150 7.91 0.07 -13.37
#